data_AF-R4LXJ2-F1
#
_entry.id   AF-R4LXJ2-F1
#
_cell.length_a   1.000
_cell.length_b   1.000
_cell.length_c   1.000
_cell.angle_alpha   90.00
_cell.angle_beta   90.00
_cell.angle_gamma   90.00
#
_symmetry.space_group_name_H-M   'P 1'
#
loop_
_entity.id
_entity.type
_entity.pdbx_description
1 polymer ?
#
loop_
_entity_poly.entity_id
_entity_poly.type
_entity_poly.pdbx_seq_one_letter_code
_entity_poly.pdbx_strand_id
1 'polypeptide(L)'
;MKSVQAAPQPPAYTSTDDIIGRARKMRARRTGATVAAGVAVLALAVTGASTLGSGGGGGAQQAAGPGASPMASFSAPPATPTDPPLPVDKVDFSTTFTGYRAGAYQVGPIGQVTDGYTELPVYRDGETWQDDKNVAFPYAGATITAYDKDVYNTDMFNAAGDATLRVGDLYDVTVNGKKAMARDFTYGTPGDANKDWVRTALAWQYADGAWATLMPNFYNSALSRDDAVKIAEGLTTKGKTKVKAPYHLTVVPKGWQAVGAIQSPESLGMALSGVTLHRGPVADPSTRVDAVLPGTLTIMVFKGMTEDELKGRGKVQGDGVHCAAKGQSCFIRQGDYTVNVDVYGDVLSDAQFRQVVDGIQLTDPADQKTWVPVTF
;
A
#
# COMPACT_ATOMS: atom_id res chain seq x y z
N MET A 1 23.26 50.65 -19.33
CA MET A 1 22.32 49.81 -18.56
C MET A 1 22.93 48.42 -18.45
N LYS A 2 23.37 48.02 -17.25
CA LYS A 2 23.98 46.69 -17.02
C LYS A 2 22.85 45.67 -16.86
N SER A 3 22.93 44.58 -17.62
CA SER A 3 22.01 43.45 -17.56
C SER A 3 22.02 42.84 -16.16
N VAL A 4 20.85 42.70 -15.55
CA VAL A 4 20.64 41.97 -14.30
C VAL A 4 20.65 40.49 -14.66
N GLN A 5 21.77 39.83 -14.39
CA GLN A 5 21.90 38.38 -14.49
C GLN A 5 20.96 37.76 -13.45
N ALA A 6 19.91 37.07 -13.91
CA ALA A 6 19.02 36.32 -13.03
C ALA A 6 19.85 35.25 -12.31
N ALA A 7 19.78 35.24 -10.97
CA ALA A 7 20.40 34.20 -10.17
C ALA A 7 19.80 32.83 -10.57
N PRO A 8 20.63 31.76 -10.63
CA PRO A 8 20.12 30.41 -10.90
C PRO A 8 19.02 30.07 -9.88
N GLN A 9 17.92 29.49 -10.36
CA GLN A 9 16.83 29.03 -9.50
C GLN A 9 17.40 28.12 -8.40
N PRO A 10 16.98 28.29 -7.13
CA PRO A 10 17.40 27.39 -6.07
C PRO A 10 17.02 25.95 -6.46
N PRO A 11 17.92 24.96 -6.27
CA PRO A 11 17.67 23.59 -6.66
C PRO A 11 16.36 23.08 -6.06
N ALA A 12 15.58 22.35 -6.86
CA ALA A 12 14.32 21.77 -6.45
C ALA A 12 14.52 21.01 -5.13
N TYR A 13 13.75 21.40 -4.11
CA TYR A 13 13.80 20.73 -2.82
C TYR A 13 13.40 19.26 -3.00
N THR A 14 14.27 18.36 -2.54
CA THR A 14 14.24 16.88 -2.58
C THR A 14 14.54 16.23 -3.93
N SER A 15 15.76 15.69 -4.06
CA SER A 15 16.12 14.76 -5.15
C SER A 15 15.48 13.38 -4.92
N THR A 16 15.40 12.55 -5.97
CA THR A 16 14.95 11.15 -5.87
C THR A 16 15.73 10.36 -4.80
N ASP A 17 17.02 10.65 -4.65
CA ASP A 17 17.87 10.06 -3.61
C ASP A 17 17.46 10.49 -2.20
N ASP A 18 16.96 11.72 -2.02
CA ASP A 18 16.41 12.18 -0.74
C ASP A 18 15.11 11.46 -0.38
N ILE A 19 14.26 11.16 -1.38
CA ILE A 19 13.00 10.44 -1.17
C ILE A 19 13.29 8.98 -0.77
N ILE A 20 14.16 8.30 -1.51
CA ILE A 20 14.58 6.92 -1.22
C ILE A 20 15.31 6.85 0.14
N GLY A 21 16.20 7.81 0.40
CA GLY A 21 16.92 7.93 1.67
C GLY A 21 15.99 8.18 2.86
N ARG A 22 14.97 9.03 2.71
CA ARG A 22 13.96 9.29 3.76
C ARG A 22 13.01 8.12 3.96
N ALA A 23 12.56 7.45 2.91
CA ALA A 23 11.75 6.24 3.01
C ALA A 23 12.49 5.15 3.80
N ARG A 24 13.79 4.95 3.52
CA ARG A 24 14.66 4.04 4.29
C ARG A 24 14.80 4.48 5.76
N LYS A 25 14.99 5.77 6.02
CA LYS A 25 15.19 6.31 7.38
C LYS A 25 13.92 6.30 8.25
N MET A 26 12.75 6.56 7.67
CA MET A 26 11.45 6.47 8.34
C MET A 26 11.07 5.02 8.66
N ARG A 27 11.45 4.09 7.78
CA ARG A 27 11.26 2.64 8.02
C ARG A 27 12.08 2.15 9.22
N ALA A 28 13.35 2.56 9.32
CA ALA A 28 14.20 2.24 10.48
C ALA A 28 13.67 2.81 11.81
N ARG A 29 12.99 3.97 11.78
CA ARG A 29 12.37 4.57 12.97
C ARG A 29 11.09 3.86 13.40
N ARG A 30 10.28 3.35 12.46
CA ARG A 30 9.05 2.60 12.79
C ARG A 30 9.36 1.25 13.42
N THR A 31 10.38 0.51 12.95
CA THR A 31 10.80 -0.75 13.57
C THR A 31 11.33 -0.57 15.01
N GLY A 32 11.86 0.60 15.36
CA GLY A 32 12.24 0.91 16.75
C GLY A 32 11.05 1.20 17.68
N ALA A 33 9.91 1.65 17.14
CA ALA A 33 8.76 2.07 17.93
C ALA A 33 7.72 0.96 18.16
N THR A 34 7.58 0.01 17.23
CA THR A 34 6.65 -1.14 17.39
C THR A 34 7.18 -2.27 18.27
N VAL A 35 8.48 -2.32 18.57
CA VAL A 35 9.07 -3.37 19.42
C VAL A 35 8.93 -3.08 20.93
N ALA A 36 8.55 -1.86 21.33
CA ALA A 36 8.46 -1.47 22.74
C ALA A 36 7.07 -1.64 23.39
N ALA A 37 6.03 -2.03 22.65
CA ALA A 37 4.64 -2.00 23.15
C ALA A 37 3.93 -3.37 23.22
N GLY A 38 4.68 -4.49 23.19
CA GLY A 38 4.05 -5.79 22.93
C GLY A 38 4.65 -7.00 23.62
N VAL A 39 5.10 -6.92 24.89
CA VAL A 39 5.24 -8.12 25.75
C VAL A 39 5.14 -7.70 27.23
N ALA A 40 4.07 -8.08 27.93
CA ALA A 40 4.09 -8.57 29.33
C ALA A 40 2.66 -8.65 29.92
N VAL A 41 1.94 -9.75 29.67
CA VAL A 41 0.98 -10.28 30.66
C VAL A 41 1.24 -11.77 30.78
N LEU A 42 2.25 -12.12 31.58
CA LEU A 42 2.41 -13.46 32.12
C LEU A 42 1.37 -13.61 33.24
N ALA A 43 0.42 -14.52 33.04
CA ALA A 43 -0.58 -14.90 34.02
C ALA A 43 0.11 -15.48 35.27
N LEU A 44 0.05 -14.75 36.38
CA LEU A 44 0.39 -15.27 37.69
C LEU A 44 -0.81 -16.03 38.26
N ALA A 45 -0.74 -17.35 38.19
CA ALA A 45 -1.54 -18.24 39.02
C ALA A 45 -1.03 -18.15 40.47
N VAL A 46 -1.93 -17.81 41.40
CA VAL A 46 -1.71 -17.84 42.85
C VAL A 46 -2.63 -18.94 43.38
N THR A 47 -2.14 -20.10 43.81
CA THR A 47 -1.86 -20.40 45.22
C THR A 47 -1.35 -21.85 45.34
N GLY A 48 -0.33 -22.07 46.18
CA GLY A 48 0.11 -23.40 46.61
C GLY A 48 1.43 -23.34 47.36
N ALA A 49 1.38 -23.58 48.67
CA ALA A 49 2.41 -23.22 49.64
C ALA A 49 3.74 -24.01 49.56
N SER A 50 4.78 -23.37 50.10
CA SER A 50 5.84 -23.89 50.99
C SER A 50 7.31 -23.92 50.52
N THR A 51 8.16 -23.42 51.44
CA THR A 51 9.61 -23.63 51.67
C THR A 51 10.68 -22.84 50.89
N LEU A 52 11.25 -21.85 51.60
CA LEU A 52 12.68 -21.60 51.91
C LEU A 52 13.77 -22.15 50.95
N GLY A 53 14.68 -21.24 50.55
CA GLY A 53 16.12 -21.53 50.59
C GLY A 53 16.97 -21.21 49.34
N SER A 54 17.67 -20.07 49.39
CA SER A 54 19.07 -19.84 48.94
C SER A 54 19.53 -20.27 47.54
N GLY A 55 20.07 -19.31 46.76
CA GLY A 55 21.11 -19.62 45.78
C GLY A 55 21.35 -18.57 44.68
N GLY A 56 22.52 -17.90 44.74
CA GLY A 56 23.34 -17.55 43.57
C GLY A 56 22.81 -16.51 42.58
N GLY A 57 23.10 -15.22 42.83
CA GLY A 57 23.00 -14.17 41.84
C GLY A 57 24.08 -14.29 40.76
N GLY A 58 23.88 -15.19 39.80
CA GLY A 58 24.59 -15.19 38.51
C GLY A 58 23.92 -14.19 37.58
N GLY A 59 24.64 -13.13 37.19
CA GLY A 59 24.17 -12.17 36.20
C GLY A 59 23.95 -12.86 34.85
N ALA A 60 22.70 -13.13 34.51
CA ALA A 60 22.32 -13.56 33.18
C ALA A 60 22.49 -12.38 32.23
N GLN A 61 23.55 -12.47 31.43
CA GLN A 61 23.81 -11.66 30.26
C GLN A 61 22.59 -11.77 29.34
N GLN A 62 21.86 -10.66 29.19
CA GLN A 62 20.68 -10.58 28.33
C GLN A 62 21.11 -10.89 26.89
N ALA A 63 20.75 -12.08 26.40
CA ALA A 63 21.01 -12.48 25.03
C ALA A 63 20.35 -11.45 24.11
N ALA A 64 21.16 -10.81 23.27
CA ALA A 64 20.68 -9.93 22.22
C ALA A 64 19.69 -10.72 21.35
N GLY A 65 18.42 -10.33 21.38
CA GLY A 65 17.41 -10.92 20.51
C GLY A 65 17.82 -10.78 19.04
N PRO A 66 17.42 -11.72 18.15
CA PRO A 66 17.71 -11.62 16.73
C PRO A 66 17.19 -10.29 16.20
N GLY A 67 18.11 -9.46 15.67
CA GLY A 67 17.77 -8.19 15.06
C GLY A 67 16.76 -8.42 13.94
N ALA A 68 15.63 -7.72 14.00
CA ALA A 68 14.64 -7.73 12.94
C ALA A 68 15.32 -7.32 11.63
N SER A 69 15.49 -8.29 10.73
CA SER A 69 16.03 -8.03 9.40
C SER A 69 15.07 -7.13 8.62
N PRO A 70 15.58 -6.14 7.87
CA PRO A 70 14.73 -5.24 7.11
C PRO A 70 13.90 -6.03 6.10
N MET A 71 12.57 -5.94 6.16
CA MET A 71 11.71 -6.48 5.11
C MET A 71 12.02 -5.78 3.79
N ALA A 72 12.35 -6.55 2.74
CA ALA A 72 12.33 -6.02 1.38
C ALA A 72 10.95 -5.41 1.09
N SER A 73 10.93 -4.13 0.70
CA SER A 73 9.77 -3.56 0.02
C SER A 73 10.07 -3.72 -1.45
N PHE A 74 9.11 -4.24 -2.21
CA PHE A 74 9.08 -4.07 -3.65
C PHE A 74 8.82 -2.58 -3.91
N SER A 75 9.85 -1.77 -3.76
CA SER A 75 9.79 -0.38 -4.16
C SER A 75 9.70 -0.39 -5.68
N ALA A 76 8.67 0.28 -6.21
CA ALA A 76 8.66 0.59 -7.63
C ALA A 76 10.02 1.22 -8.00
N PRO A 77 10.53 0.91 -9.18
CA PRO A 77 11.78 1.51 -9.67
C PRO A 77 11.73 3.04 -9.54
N PRO A 78 12.86 3.70 -9.24
CA PRO A 78 12.89 5.16 -9.20
C PRO A 78 12.47 5.75 -10.54
N ALA A 79 11.50 6.64 -10.48
CA ALA A 79 11.03 7.40 -11.63
C ALA A 79 12.19 8.12 -12.34
N THR A 80 12.14 8.15 -13.67
CA THR A 80 12.96 9.09 -14.44
C THR A 80 12.26 10.45 -14.38
N PRO A 81 12.89 11.51 -13.83
CA PRO A 81 12.27 12.82 -13.77
C PRO A 81 11.89 13.30 -15.18
N THR A 82 10.64 13.69 -15.37
CA THR A 82 10.21 14.42 -16.56
C THR A 82 10.56 15.90 -16.40
N ASP A 83 11.19 16.52 -17.40
CA ASP A 83 11.46 17.96 -17.46
C ASP A 83 10.86 18.54 -18.76
N PRO A 84 9.86 19.44 -18.69
CA PRO A 84 9.21 19.92 -17.47
C PRO A 84 8.41 18.80 -16.77
N PRO A 85 8.20 18.89 -15.44
CA PRO A 85 7.31 17.96 -14.75
C PRO A 85 5.95 17.98 -15.43
N LEU A 86 5.37 16.79 -15.63
CA LEU A 86 4.08 16.66 -16.30
C LEU A 86 3.06 17.59 -15.63
N PRO A 87 2.33 18.42 -16.42
CA PRO A 87 1.23 19.21 -15.87
C PRO A 87 0.25 18.22 -15.24
N VAL A 88 -0.16 18.49 -14.00
CA VAL A 88 -1.10 17.58 -13.36
C VAL A 88 -2.48 17.96 -13.84
N ASP A 89 -2.96 17.15 -14.76
CA ASP A 89 -4.34 17.17 -15.17
C ASP A 89 -5.18 16.37 -14.17
N LYS A 90 -6.49 16.63 -14.19
CA LYS A 90 -7.44 15.87 -13.40
C LYS A 90 -7.38 14.40 -13.81
N VAL A 91 -6.90 13.56 -12.90
CA VAL A 91 -6.80 12.12 -13.11
C VAL A 91 -8.19 11.52 -13.33
N ASP A 92 -8.33 10.74 -14.39
CA ASP A 92 -9.53 9.95 -14.61
C ASP A 92 -9.45 8.62 -13.86
N PHE A 93 -9.87 8.63 -12.60
CA PHE A 93 -9.96 7.42 -11.76
C PHE A 93 -11.00 6.44 -12.30
N SER A 94 -10.56 5.67 -13.26
CA SER A 94 -11.36 4.68 -13.95
C SER A 94 -10.48 3.52 -14.36
N THR A 95 -11.09 2.35 -14.49
CA THR A 95 -10.42 1.20 -15.05
C THR A 95 -11.24 0.62 -16.18
N THR A 96 -10.56 -0.08 -17.09
CA THR A 96 -11.21 -1.01 -18.01
C THR A 96 -11.05 -2.46 -17.56
N PHE A 97 -10.25 -2.73 -16.53
CA PHE A 97 -10.04 -4.10 -16.06
C PHE A 97 -11.20 -4.58 -15.21
N THR A 98 -11.58 -5.84 -15.37
CA THR A 98 -12.58 -6.49 -14.52
C THR A 98 -12.01 -7.71 -13.85
N GLY A 99 -12.52 -8.03 -12.67
CA GLY A 99 -12.20 -9.29 -12.01
C GLY A 99 -12.59 -10.49 -12.88
N TYR A 100 -11.81 -11.55 -12.80
CA TYR A 100 -12.00 -12.79 -13.55
C TYR A 100 -11.45 -13.99 -12.76
N ARG A 101 -11.69 -15.19 -13.28
CA ARG A 101 -11.22 -16.44 -12.67
C ARG A 101 -10.30 -17.18 -13.64
N ALA A 102 -9.20 -17.70 -13.12
CA ALA A 102 -8.23 -18.53 -13.83
C ALA A 102 -7.94 -19.78 -12.97
N GLY A 103 -8.70 -20.86 -13.20
CA GLY A 103 -8.62 -22.07 -12.36
C GLY A 103 -8.97 -21.76 -10.90
N ALA A 104 -8.02 -22.07 -10.00
CA ALA A 104 -8.14 -21.82 -8.55
C ALA A 104 -7.86 -20.35 -8.15
N TYR A 105 -7.54 -19.47 -9.10
CA TYR A 105 -7.23 -18.08 -8.84
C TYR A 105 -8.40 -17.18 -9.24
N GLN A 106 -8.66 -16.19 -8.38
CA GLN A 106 -9.63 -15.13 -8.62
C GLN A 106 -8.90 -13.80 -8.62
N VAL A 107 -8.89 -13.11 -9.76
CA VAL A 107 -8.47 -11.72 -9.82
C VAL A 107 -9.62 -10.87 -9.31
N GLY A 108 -9.35 -10.16 -8.22
CA GLY A 108 -10.31 -9.29 -7.55
C GLY A 108 -10.68 -8.07 -8.39
N PRO A 109 -11.64 -7.28 -7.90
CA PRO A 109 -11.89 -5.96 -8.46
C PRO A 109 -10.69 -5.03 -8.22
N ILE A 110 -10.79 -3.81 -8.73
CA ILE A 110 -9.81 -2.74 -8.56
C ILE A 110 -9.33 -2.67 -7.10
N GLY A 111 -8.03 -2.78 -6.88
CA GLY A 111 -7.42 -2.40 -5.61
C GLY A 111 -7.15 -0.90 -5.59
N GLN A 112 -6.38 -0.43 -6.56
CA GLN A 112 -5.95 0.96 -6.66
C GLN A 112 -5.95 1.44 -8.11
N VAL A 113 -6.24 2.72 -8.34
CA VAL A 113 -6.10 3.41 -9.63
C VAL A 113 -5.34 4.71 -9.44
N THR A 114 -4.39 4.96 -10.33
CA THR A 114 -3.68 6.22 -10.50
C THR A 114 -3.84 6.68 -11.96
N ASP A 115 -3.15 7.75 -12.34
CA ASP A 115 -3.10 8.20 -13.73
C ASP A 115 -2.26 7.30 -14.64
N GLY A 116 -1.38 6.47 -14.07
CA GLY A 116 -0.49 5.62 -14.85
C GLY A 116 -0.72 4.13 -14.70
N TYR A 117 -1.48 3.68 -13.70
CA TYR A 117 -1.70 2.26 -13.48
C TYR A 117 -2.99 1.92 -12.71
N THR A 118 -3.45 0.68 -12.90
CA THR A 118 -4.45 0.01 -12.05
C THR A 118 -3.83 -1.20 -11.37
N GLU A 119 -4.11 -1.41 -10.08
CA GLU A 119 -3.79 -2.63 -9.35
C GLU A 119 -5.00 -3.53 -9.17
N LEU A 120 -4.81 -4.83 -9.32
CA LEU A 120 -5.80 -5.88 -9.13
C LEU A 120 -5.20 -6.96 -8.21
N PRO A 121 -5.76 -7.20 -7.02
CA PRO A 121 -5.32 -8.29 -6.17
C PRO A 121 -5.66 -9.64 -6.81
N VAL A 122 -4.82 -10.64 -6.59
CA VAL A 122 -5.04 -12.02 -7.04
C VAL A 122 -5.16 -12.92 -5.82
N TYR A 123 -6.33 -13.52 -5.67
CA TYR A 123 -6.67 -14.45 -4.60
C TYR A 123 -6.55 -15.89 -5.11
N ARG A 124 -6.26 -16.82 -4.20
CA ARG A 124 -6.34 -18.25 -4.45
C ARG A 124 -7.42 -18.87 -3.58
N ASP A 125 -8.20 -19.77 -4.15
CA ASP A 125 -9.30 -20.42 -3.44
C ASP A 125 -8.80 -21.13 -2.17
N GLY A 126 -9.51 -20.89 -1.06
CA GLY A 126 -9.19 -21.45 0.25
C GLY A 126 -8.04 -20.75 0.99
N GLU A 127 -7.31 -19.83 0.34
CA GLU A 127 -6.27 -19.05 1.01
C GLU A 127 -6.85 -17.86 1.75
N THR A 128 -6.60 -17.83 3.05
CA THR A 128 -7.05 -16.76 3.92
C THR A 128 -5.90 -16.26 4.78
N TRP A 129 -6.00 -15.01 5.20
CA TRP A 129 -5.22 -14.44 6.27
C TRP A 129 -6.18 -14.08 7.39
N GLN A 130 -5.74 -14.31 8.63
CA GLN A 130 -6.52 -13.95 9.80
C GLN A 130 -6.05 -12.60 10.31
N ASP A 131 -7.01 -11.73 10.66
CA ASP A 131 -6.70 -10.55 11.45
C ASP A 131 -6.43 -10.92 12.93
N ASP A 132 -6.19 -9.91 13.75
CA ASP A 132 -5.97 -10.05 15.19
C ASP A 132 -7.17 -10.64 15.97
N LYS A 133 -8.35 -10.69 15.34
CA LYS A 133 -9.59 -11.23 15.89
C LYS A 133 -9.91 -12.63 15.33
N ASN A 134 -8.97 -13.23 14.60
CA ASN A 134 -9.16 -14.50 13.88
C ASN A 134 -10.26 -14.45 12.81
N VAL A 135 -10.63 -13.27 12.33
CA VAL A 135 -11.53 -13.14 11.17
C VAL A 135 -10.73 -13.47 9.92
N ALA A 136 -11.16 -14.50 9.20
CA ALA A 136 -10.51 -14.95 7.98
C ALA A 136 -10.94 -14.07 6.80
N PHE A 137 -9.97 -13.43 6.16
CA PHE A 137 -10.14 -12.67 4.92
C PHE A 137 -9.43 -13.38 3.77
N PRO A 138 -9.94 -13.29 2.53
CA PRO A 138 -9.22 -13.79 1.37
C PRO A 138 -7.81 -13.18 1.29
N TYR A 139 -6.81 -14.03 1.13
CA TYR A 139 -5.43 -13.59 1.03
C TYR A 139 -5.06 -13.29 -0.42
N ALA A 140 -4.68 -12.04 -0.69
CA ALA A 140 -4.16 -11.65 -1.99
C ALA A 140 -2.73 -12.18 -2.13
N GLY A 141 -2.58 -13.37 -2.71
CA GLY A 141 -1.28 -14.02 -2.90
C GLY A 141 -0.39 -13.32 -3.92
N ALA A 142 -0.95 -12.55 -4.85
CA ALA A 142 -0.22 -11.73 -5.81
C ALA A 142 -0.99 -10.46 -6.13
N THR A 143 -0.34 -9.53 -6.81
CA THR A 143 -0.96 -8.30 -7.33
C THR A 143 -0.61 -8.16 -8.80
N ILE A 144 -1.62 -7.94 -9.64
CA ILE A 144 -1.44 -7.45 -11.00
C ILE A 144 -1.38 -5.93 -10.95
N THR A 145 -0.37 -5.33 -11.57
CA THR A 145 -0.33 -3.89 -11.85
C THR A 145 -0.34 -3.72 -13.36
N ALA A 146 -1.43 -3.17 -13.90
CA ALA A 146 -1.58 -2.87 -15.32
C ALA A 146 -1.29 -1.39 -15.54
N TYR A 147 -0.21 -1.12 -16.27
CA TYR A 147 0.28 0.22 -16.56
C TYR A 147 -0.29 0.71 -17.87
N ASP A 148 -0.52 2.01 -17.96
CA ASP A 148 -0.91 2.66 -19.20
C ASP A 148 0.24 2.69 -20.21
N LYS A 149 -0.10 3.10 -21.43
CA LYS A 149 0.85 3.16 -22.54
C LYS A 149 2.08 4.00 -22.18
N ASP A 150 3.25 3.44 -22.44
CA ASP A 150 4.56 4.06 -22.27
C ASP A 150 4.91 4.45 -20.80
N VAL A 151 4.12 3.98 -19.82
CA VAL A 151 4.36 4.24 -18.38
C VAL A 151 5.38 3.26 -17.78
N TYR A 152 5.35 2.00 -18.20
CA TYR A 152 6.21 0.96 -17.62
C TYR A 152 7.49 0.74 -18.44
N ASN A 153 8.65 0.90 -17.81
CA ASN A 153 9.92 0.49 -18.38
C ASN A 153 10.26 -0.96 -17.98
N THR A 154 10.32 -1.85 -18.95
CA THR A 154 10.60 -3.28 -18.76
C THR A 154 12.00 -3.57 -18.21
N ASP A 155 12.97 -2.68 -18.43
CA ASP A 155 14.33 -2.85 -17.88
C ASP A 155 14.31 -2.80 -16.34
N MET A 156 13.23 -2.25 -15.79
CA MET A 156 13.01 -2.16 -14.36
C MET A 156 12.29 -3.38 -13.79
N PHE A 157 11.96 -4.40 -14.60
CA PHE A 157 11.48 -5.70 -14.13
C PHE A 157 12.61 -6.50 -13.49
N ASN A 158 13.07 -6.00 -12.35
CA ASN A 158 14.15 -6.57 -11.57
C ASN A 158 13.74 -6.62 -10.10
N ALA A 159 14.40 -7.49 -9.33
CA ALA A 159 14.21 -7.59 -7.89
C ALA A 159 15.55 -7.83 -7.21
N ALA A 160 15.73 -7.23 -6.05
CA ALA A 160 16.84 -7.55 -5.17
C ALA A 160 16.40 -8.67 -4.22
N GLY A 161 17.21 -9.73 -4.13
CA GLY A 161 17.02 -10.75 -3.11
C GLY A 161 17.40 -10.25 -1.72
N ASP A 162 17.04 -11.04 -0.71
CA ASP A 162 17.47 -10.87 0.68
C ASP A 162 17.74 -12.23 1.34
N ALA A 163 17.91 -12.27 2.66
CA ALA A 163 18.19 -13.50 3.40
C ALA A 163 17.06 -14.56 3.29
N THR A 164 15.86 -14.14 2.90
CA THR A 164 14.65 -14.98 2.78
C THR A 164 14.10 -15.06 1.36
N LEU A 165 14.60 -14.25 0.43
CA LEU A 165 14.18 -14.22 -0.96
C LEU A 165 15.37 -14.38 -1.90
N ARG A 166 15.38 -15.49 -2.63
CA ARG A 166 16.32 -15.72 -3.75
C ARG A 166 15.61 -15.44 -5.06
N VAL A 167 16.17 -14.52 -5.85
CA VAL A 167 15.63 -14.11 -7.15
C VAL A 167 16.35 -14.90 -8.25
N GLY A 168 15.60 -15.68 -9.02
CA GLY A 168 16.11 -16.42 -10.17
C GLY A 168 16.34 -15.54 -11.39
N ASP A 169 16.93 -16.13 -12.42
CA ASP A 169 17.21 -15.45 -13.68
C ASP A 169 15.93 -15.06 -14.41
N LEU A 170 16.03 -13.99 -15.21
CA LEU A 170 14.98 -13.57 -16.12
C LEU A 170 14.94 -14.52 -17.32
N TYR A 171 13.74 -14.93 -17.74
CA TYR A 171 13.53 -15.75 -18.93
C TYR A 171 12.33 -15.24 -19.73
N ASP A 172 12.39 -15.45 -21.05
CA ASP A 172 11.31 -15.06 -21.96
C ASP A 172 10.15 -16.05 -21.90
N VAL A 173 8.93 -15.53 -21.96
CA VAL A 173 7.69 -16.30 -22.12
C VAL A 173 6.75 -15.57 -23.07
N THR A 174 5.64 -16.20 -23.42
CA THR A 174 4.59 -15.57 -24.24
C THR A 174 3.26 -15.60 -23.50
N VAL A 175 2.50 -14.51 -23.57
CA VAL A 175 1.12 -14.43 -23.07
C VAL A 175 0.24 -14.01 -24.24
N ASN A 176 -0.71 -14.84 -24.64
CA ASN A 176 -1.60 -14.56 -25.79
C ASN A 176 -0.83 -14.15 -27.07
N GLY A 177 0.34 -14.77 -27.33
CA GLY A 177 1.21 -14.46 -28.47
C GLY A 177 1.96 -13.14 -28.39
N LYS A 178 1.87 -12.39 -27.28
CA LYS A 178 2.60 -11.14 -27.04
C LYS A 178 3.85 -11.39 -26.19
N LYS A 179 4.79 -10.43 -26.26
CA LYS A 179 6.04 -10.46 -25.49
C LYS A 179 5.74 -10.48 -24.00
N ALA A 180 6.39 -11.39 -23.29
CA ALA A 180 6.37 -11.46 -21.85
C ALA A 180 7.73 -11.94 -21.32
N MET A 181 7.98 -11.67 -20.05
CA MET A 181 9.20 -12.07 -19.36
C MET A 181 8.84 -12.46 -17.93
N ALA A 182 9.48 -13.49 -17.42
CA ALA A 182 9.19 -14.02 -16.10
C ALA A 182 10.49 -14.31 -15.34
N ARG A 183 10.36 -14.43 -14.03
CA ARG A 183 11.42 -14.90 -13.16
C ARG A 183 10.83 -15.55 -11.92
N ASP A 184 11.59 -16.48 -11.35
CA ASP A 184 11.15 -17.25 -10.21
C ASP A 184 11.70 -16.65 -8.91
N PHE A 185 10.82 -16.43 -7.95
CA PHE A 185 11.15 -15.99 -6.60
C PHE A 185 11.07 -17.20 -5.67
N THR A 186 12.21 -17.59 -5.11
CA THR A 186 12.28 -18.65 -4.11
C THR A 186 12.30 -18.04 -2.73
N TYR A 187 11.25 -18.26 -1.95
CA TYR A 187 11.15 -17.78 -0.58
C TYR A 187 11.51 -18.88 0.40
N GLY A 188 12.48 -18.61 1.27
CA GLY A 188 12.85 -19.48 2.37
C GLY A 188 12.07 -19.18 3.64
N THR A 189 11.71 -20.21 4.39
CA THR A 189 11.06 -20.07 5.69
C THR A 189 12.09 -19.65 6.74
N PRO A 190 11.89 -18.53 7.48
CA PRO A 190 12.75 -18.20 8.61
C PRO A 190 12.77 -19.35 9.62
N GLY A 191 13.96 -19.91 9.88
CA GLY A 191 14.14 -21.02 10.83
C GLY A 191 13.92 -22.42 10.26
N ASP A 192 13.55 -22.57 8.98
CA ASP A 192 13.45 -23.86 8.30
C ASP A 192 14.04 -23.78 6.88
N ALA A 193 15.33 -24.12 6.77
CA ALA A 193 16.09 -24.07 5.52
C ALA A 193 15.65 -25.11 4.47
N ASN A 194 14.81 -26.08 4.85
CA ASN A 194 14.34 -27.13 3.94
C ASN A 194 12.97 -26.81 3.34
N LYS A 195 12.34 -25.71 3.79
CA LYS A 195 11.02 -25.29 3.33
C LYS A 195 11.13 -24.03 2.48
N ASP A 196 11.37 -24.26 1.21
CA ASP A 196 11.30 -23.25 0.16
C ASP A 196 10.01 -23.40 -0.65
N TRP A 197 9.47 -22.28 -1.12
CA TRP A 197 8.46 -22.29 -2.18
C TRP A 197 8.83 -21.32 -3.28
N VAL A 198 8.51 -21.72 -4.51
CA VAL A 198 8.78 -20.95 -5.72
C VAL A 198 7.51 -20.23 -6.17
N ARG A 199 7.64 -18.96 -6.50
CA ARG A 199 6.55 -18.12 -7.02
C ARG A 199 7.03 -17.41 -8.26
N THR A 200 6.23 -17.43 -9.31
CA THR A 200 6.61 -16.80 -10.58
C THR A 200 6.14 -15.36 -10.60
N ALA A 201 7.07 -14.42 -10.76
CA ALA A 201 6.76 -13.06 -11.17
C ALA A 201 6.73 -13.00 -12.70
N LEU A 202 5.81 -12.20 -13.25
CA LEU A 202 5.59 -12.11 -14.70
C LEU A 202 5.36 -10.66 -15.11
N ALA A 203 5.94 -10.24 -16.23
CA ALA A 203 5.62 -8.99 -16.91
C ALA A 203 5.23 -9.30 -18.35
N TRP A 204 4.12 -8.74 -18.85
CA TRP A 204 3.64 -9.00 -20.20
C TRP A 204 3.01 -7.78 -20.83
N GLN A 205 3.13 -7.69 -22.15
CA GLN A 205 2.46 -6.67 -22.92
C GLN A 205 0.99 -7.06 -23.11
N TYR A 206 0.04 -6.25 -22.61
CA TYR A 206 -1.40 -6.52 -22.78
C TYR A 206 -2.03 -5.68 -23.91
N ALA A 207 -1.47 -4.49 -24.22
CA ALA A 207 -1.84 -3.64 -25.35
C ALA A 207 -0.61 -2.93 -25.96
N ASP A 208 -0.78 -2.18 -27.04
CA ASP A 208 0.34 -1.55 -27.76
C ASP A 208 1.03 -0.48 -26.90
N GLY A 209 2.28 -0.75 -26.51
CA GLY A 209 3.03 0.09 -25.56
C GLY A 209 2.57 0.00 -24.10
N ALA A 210 1.60 -0.85 -23.76
CA ALA A 210 1.07 -1.00 -22.40
C ALA A 210 1.40 -2.38 -21.81
N TRP A 211 1.89 -2.37 -20.58
CA TRP A 211 2.42 -3.55 -19.88
C TRP A 211 1.69 -3.81 -18.58
N ALA A 212 1.62 -5.07 -18.19
CA ALA A 212 1.16 -5.48 -16.87
C ALA A 212 2.22 -6.34 -16.20
N THR A 213 2.26 -6.28 -14.87
CA THR A 213 3.12 -7.13 -14.04
C THR A 213 2.25 -7.92 -13.08
N LEU A 214 2.58 -9.17 -12.82
CA LEU A 214 2.05 -9.99 -11.75
C LEU A 214 3.19 -10.19 -10.76
N MET A 215 3.05 -9.59 -9.59
CA MET A 215 4.02 -9.68 -8.52
C MET A 215 3.50 -10.53 -7.38
N PRO A 216 4.16 -11.66 -7.04
CA PRO A 216 3.80 -12.42 -5.85
C PRO A 216 4.04 -11.59 -4.58
N ASN A 217 3.06 -11.58 -3.66
CA ASN A 217 3.22 -10.98 -2.33
C ASN A 217 4.16 -11.84 -1.44
N PHE A 218 4.69 -11.27 -0.35
CA PHE A 218 5.45 -12.09 0.59
C PHE A 218 4.50 -13.05 1.30
N TYR A 219 4.93 -14.27 1.56
CA TYR A 219 4.20 -15.32 2.29
C TYR A 219 3.15 -16.09 1.48
N ASN A 220 3.15 -17.39 1.80
CA ASN A 220 2.19 -18.44 1.44
C ASN A 220 2.10 -18.80 -0.05
N SER A 221 2.05 -20.13 -0.23
CA SER A 221 1.85 -20.94 -1.44
C SER A 221 2.71 -20.65 -2.68
N ALA A 222 3.04 -21.75 -3.34
CA ALA A 222 3.69 -21.69 -4.65
C ALA A 222 2.72 -21.09 -5.69
N LEU A 223 3.27 -20.24 -6.55
CA LEU A 223 2.60 -19.77 -7.77
C LEU A 223 3.43 -20.29 -8.95
N SER A 224 2.93 -21.34 -9.59
CA SER A 224 3.62 -21.97 -10.71
C SER A 224 3.71 -21.03 -11.91
N ARG A 225 4.67 -21.30 -12.81
CA ARG A 225 4.83 -20.54 -14.06
C ARG A 225 3.56 -20.62 -14.92
N ASP A 226 3.04 -21.84 -15.08
CA ASP A 226 1.81 -22.10 -15.84
C ASP A 226 0.61 -21.34 -15.27
N ASP A 227 0.48 -21.28 -13.94
CA ASP A 227 -0.59 -20.51 -13.30
C ASP A 227 -0.40 -19.01 -13.52
N ALA A 228 0.81 -18.48 -13.39
CA ALA A 228 1.10 -17.07 -13.65
C ALA A 228 0.75 -16.67 -15.09
N VAL A 229 1.12 -17.52 -16.08
CA VAL A 229 0.76 -17.32 -17.49
C VAL A 229 -0.77 -17.37 -17.67
N LYS A 230 -1.46 -18.39 -17.14
CA LYS A 230 -2.93 -18.50 -17.24
C LYS A 230 -3.66 -17.32 -16.62
N ILE A 231 -3.17 -16.82 -15.48
CA ILE A 231 -3.70 -15.61 -14.86
C ILE A 231 -3.53 -14.44 -15.85
N ALA A 232 -2.34 -14.21 -16.37
CA ALA A 232 -2.09 -13.12 -17.32
C ALA A 232 -2.92 -13.23 -18.61
N GLU A 233 -3.11 -14.44 -19.14
CA GLU A 233 -3.92 -14.69 -20.34
C GLU A 233 -5.40 -14.32 -20.16
N GLY A 234 -5.92 -14.46 -18.94
CA GLY A 234 -7.29 -14.09 -18.59
C GLY A 234 -7.54 -12.60 -18.40
N LEU A 235 -6.48 -11.77 -18.38
CA LEU A 235 -6.62 -10.32 -18.23
C LEU A 235 -7.31 -9.75 -19.46
N THR A 236 -8.52 -9.23 -19.26
CA THR A 236 -9.34 -8.62 -20.32
C THR A 236 -9.78 -7.22 -19.91
N THR A 237 -9.97 -6.37 -20.92
CA THR A 237 -10.54 -5.03 -20.76
C THR A 237 -12.03 -5.05 -21.11
N LYS A 238 -12.82 -4.21 -20.45
CA LYS A 238 -14.25 -3.96 -20.69
C LYS A 238 -14.52 -2.45 -20.69
N GLY A 239 -15.80 -2.08 -20.68
CA GLY A 239 -16.25 -0.71 -20.51
C GLY A 239 -15.64 -0.06 -19.26
N LYS A 240 -15.30 1.22 -19.40
CA LYS A 240 -14.66 2.04 -18.37
C LYS A 240 -15.57 2.17 -17.14
N THR A 241 -15.07 1.77 -15.97
CA THR A 241 -15.75 1.86 -14.68
C THR A 241 -15.07 2.90 -13.82
N LYS A 242 -15.84 3.83 -13.25
CA LYS A 242 -15.33 4.89 -12.35
C LYS A 242 -15.08 4.34 -10.95
N VAL A 243 -13.95 4.70 -10.35
CA VAL A 243 -13.68 4.46 -8.94
C VAL A 243 -14.50 5.43 -8.10
N LYS A 244 -15.08 4.93 -7.02
CA LYS A 244 -15.96 5.67 -6.14
C LYS A 244 -15.43 5.70 -4.70
N ALA A 245 -15.85 6.72 -3.96
CA ALA A 245 -15.61 6.86 -2.54
C ALA A 245 -16.93 7.11 -1.79
N PRO A 246 -17.03 6.68 -0.50
CA PRO A 246 -18.22 6.90 0.33
C PRO A 246 -18.26 8.33 0.92
N TYR A 247 -17.72 9.32 0.20
CA TYR A 247 -17.69 10.69 0.66
C TYR A 247 -17.50 11.69 -0.49
N HIS A 248 -17.97 12.91 -0.25
CA HIS A 248 -17.62 14.09 -1.02
C HIS A 248 -16.62 14.95 -0.24
N LEU A 249 -15.71 15.60 -0.96
CA LEU A 249 -14.94 16.71 -0.43
C LEU A 249 -15.56 18.02 -0.90
N THR A 250 -16.05 18.81 0.05
CA THR A 250 -16.53 20.17 -0.25
C THR A 250 -15.39 21.18 -0.38
N VAL A 251 -14.22 20.85 0.16
CA VAL A 251 -13.00 21.66 0.09
C VAL A 251 -11.82 20.77 -0.27
N VAL A 252 -11.12 21.14 -1.34
CA VAL A 252 -9.76 20.67 -1.65
C VAL A 252 -8.85 21.89 -1.53
N PRO A 253 -7.77 21.86 -0.72
CA PRO A 253 -6.91 23.02 -0.56
C PRO A 253 -6.28 23.42 -1.90
N LYS A 254 -6.09 24.73 -2.13
CA LYS A 254 -5.54 25.23 -3.39
C LYS A 254 -4.20 24.56 -3.73
N GLY A 255 -4.09 24.03 -4.96
CA GLY A 255 -2.89 23.35 -5.46
C GLY A 255 -2.77 21.89 -5.03
N TRP A 256 -3.80 21.34 -4.41
CA TRP A 256 -3.95 19.91 -4.14
C TRP A 256 -4.90 19.28 -5.15
N GLN A 257 -4.71 17.98 -5.37
CA GLN A 257 -5.55 17.16 -6.24
C GLN A 257 -5.46 15.69 -5.87
N ALA A 258 -6.47 14.90 -6.24
CA ALA A 258 -6.37 13.46 -6.12
C ALA A 258 -5.35 12.89 -7.11
N VAL A 259 -4.52 11.95 -6.62
CA VAL A 259 -3.47 11.26 -7.39
C VAL A 259 -3.57 9.74 -7.31
N GLY A 260 -4.43 9.23 -6.44
CA GLY A 260 -4.70 7.81 -6.29
C GLY A 260 -6.04 7.59 -5.63
N ALA A 261 -6.75 6.55 -6.06
CA ALA A 261 -7.99 6.11 -5.45
C ALA A 261 -7.99 4.58 -5.25
N ILE A 262 -8.58 4.15 -4.14
CA ILE A 262 -8.73 2.75 -3.73
C ILE A 262 -10.22 2.48 -3.55
N GLN A 263 -10.68 1.33 -4.03
CA GLN A 263 -12.05 0.85 -3.79
C GLN A 263 -12.05 -0.67 -3.63
N SER A 264 -12.21 -1.14 -2.40
CA SER A 264 -12.31 -2.57 -2.10
C SER A 264 -13.76 -2.97 -1.87
N PRO A 265 -14.17 -4.19 -2.26
CA PRO A 265 -15.35 -4.83 -1.71
C PRO A 265 -15.20 -4.99 -0.21
N GLU A 266 -16.33 -4.89 0.48
CA GLU A 266 -16.42 -5.08 1.92
C GLU A 266 -15.89 -6.44 2.39
N SER A 267 -16.03 -7.47 1.55
CA SER A 267 -15.57 -8.83 1.84
C SER A 267 -14.05 -9.01 1.81
N LEU A 268 -13.27 -8.01 1.34
CA LEU A 268 -11.83 -8.17 1.05
C LEU A 268 -10.89 -7.46 2.03
N GLY A 269 -11.41 -6.86 3.10
CA GLY A 269 -10.58 -6.44 4.24
C GLY A 269 -10.83 -5.01 4.72
N MET A 270 -9.90 -4.55 5.56
CA MET A 270 -10.09 -3.42 6.48
C MET A 270 -10.38 -2.09 5.79
N ALA A 271 -9.72 -1.77 4.67
CA ALA A 271 -9.90 -0.50 3.95
C ALA A 271 -10.85 -0.66 2.76
N LEU A 272 -12.03 -0.05 2.87
CA LEU A 272 -13.09 -0.10 1.86
C LEU A 272 -12.85 0.89 0.72
N SER A 273 -12.31 2.05 1.04
CA SER A 273 -12.04 3.11 0.07
C SER A 273 -10.87 3.95 0.55
N GLY A 274 -10.18 4.58 -0.39
CA GLY A 274 -9.08 5.48 -0.12
C GLY A 274 -8.96 6.52 -1.20
N VAL A 275 -8.64 7.76 -0.85
CA VAL A 275 -8.16 8.74 -1.82
C VAL A 275 -6.93 9.42 -1.26
N THR A 276 -5.90 9.52 -2.09
CA THR A 276 -4.69 10.27 -1.78
C THR A 276 -4.68 11.56 -2.57
N LEU A 277 -4.58 12.66 -1.84
CA LEU A 277 -4.33 13.98 -2.39
C LEU A 277 -2.82 14.30 -2.32
N HIS A 278 -2.33 15.03 -3.31
CA HIS A 278 -0.97 15.54 -3.34
C HIS A 278 -0.94 17.01 -3.71
N ARG A 279 0.04 17.75 -3.18
CA ARG A 279 0.26 19.15 -3.51
C ARG A 279 1.33 19.31 -4.59
N GLY A 280 0.96 19.92 -5.72
CA GLY A 280 1.88 20.23 -6.81
C GLY A 280 2.03 19.10 -7.83
N PRO A 281 3.04 19.20 -8.73
CA PRO A 281 3.27 18.22 -9.77
C PRO A 281 3.60 16.83 -9.23
N VAL A 282 2.90 15.80 -9.72
CA VAL A 282 3.33 14.41 -9.53
C VAL A 282 4.39 14.14 -10.60
N ALA A 283 5.61 13.80 -10.17
CA ALA A 283 6.75 13.70 -11.08
C ALA A 283 6.62 12.56 -12.12
N ASP A 284 5.84 11.51 -11.83
CA ASP A 284 5.70 10.36 -12.71
C ASP A 284 4.38 9.59 -12.44
N PRO A 285 3.54 9.34 -13.47
CA PRO A 285 2.32 8.54 -13.35
C PRO A 285 2.56 7.08 -12.91
N SER A 286 3.78 6.57 -13.03
CA SER A 286 4.22 5.27 -12.51
C SER A 286 4.52 5.27 -11.01
N THR A 287 4.65 6.44 -10.38
CA THR A 287 4.97 6.54 -8.95
C THR A 287 3.85 5.94 -8.13
N ARG A 288 4.18 4.93 -7.33
CA ARG A 288 3.19 4.37 -6.41
C ARG A 288 2.84 5.36 -5.31
N VAL A 289 1.55 5.52 -5.08
CA VAL A 289 0.99 6.46 -4.10
C VAL A 289 1.33 6.06 -2.65
N ASP A 290 1.62 4.78 -2.41
CA ASP A 290 2.04 4.24 -1.11
C ASP A 290 3.51 4.53 -0.76
N ALA A 291 4.32 4.96 -1.73
CA ALA A 291 5.64 5.51 -1.52
C ALA A 291 5.50 6.94 -0.99
N VAL A 292 5.01 7.07 0.26
CA VAL A 292 4.65 8.30 0.96
C VAL A 292 5.54 9.47 0.54
N LEU A 293 5.07 10.23 -0.44
CA LEU A 293 5.72 11.46 -0.85
C LEU A 293 5.45 12.48 0.26
N PRO A 294 6.46 13.24 0.70
CA PRO A 294 6.19 14.43 1.50
C PRO A 294 5.14 15.27 0.78
N GLY A 295 4.16 15.79 1.51
CA GLY A 295 3.10 16.59 0.90
C GLY A 295 1.89 15.82 0.42
N THR A 296 1.55 14.72 1.09
CA THR A 296 0.37 13.91 0.78
C THR A 296 -0.65 13.97 1.91
N LEU A 297 -1.93 13.86 1.55
CA LEU A 297 -3.05 13.72 2.46
C LEU A 297 -3.83 12.49 2.03
N THR A 298 -4.08 11.55 2.93
CA THR A 298 -4.82 10.32 2.65
C THR A 298 -6.13 10.31 3.40
N ILE A 299 -7.23 9.96 2.72
CA ILE A 299 -8.55 9.80 3.30
C ILE A 299 -8.98 8.36 3.08
N MET A 300 -8.89 7.53 4.12
CA MET A 300 -9.11 6.09 4.07
C MET A 300 -10.35 5.72 4.88
N VAL A 301 -11.26 4.96 4.30
CA VAL A 301 -12.47 4.47 4.96
C VAL A 301 -12.27 3.02 5.36
N PHE A 302 -12.49 2.72 6.63
CA PHE A 302 -12.37 1.39 7.21
C PHE A 302 -13.69 0.92 7.80
N LYS A 303 -13.87 -0.40 7.88
CA LYS A 303 -14.95 -1.04 8.63
C LYS A 303 -14.40 -1.88 9.78
N GLY A 304 -15.07 -1.88 10.92
CA GLY A 304 -14.86 -2.85 12.00
C GLY A 304 -13.61 -2.60 12.83
N MET A 305 -13.09 -1.36 12.86
CA MET A 305 -12.05 -0.99 13.82
C MET A 305 -12.59 -1.09 15.24
N THR A 306 -11.92 -1.87 16.09
CA THR A 306 -12.28 -2.00 17.51
C THR A 306 -11.97 -0.72 18.28
N GLU A 307 -12.64 -0.56 19.42
CA GLU A 307 -12.32 0.49 20.39
C GLU A 307 -10.83 0.50 20.78
N ASP A 308 -10.18 -0.66 20.88
CA ASP A 308 -8.78 -0.71 21.29
C ASP A 308 -7.82 -0.34 20.15
N GLU A 309 -8.12 -0.74 18.91
CA GLU A 309 -7.41 -0.24 17.72
C GLU A 309 -7.57 1.28 17.58
N LEU A 310 -8.78 1.78 17.81
CA LEU A 310 -9.09 3.21 17.79
C LEU A 310 -8.35 3.97 18.91
N LYS A 311 -8.35 3.44 20.15
CA LYS A 311 -7.58 3.98 21.29
C LYS A 311 -6.08 4.01 21.01
N GLY A 312 -5.55 2.97 20.37
CA GLY A 312 -4.14 2.89 19.97
C GLY A 312 -3.76 3.94 18.93
N ARG A 313 -4.73 4.40 18.14
CA ARG A 313 -4.55 5.44 17.11
C ARG A 313 -4.90 6.86 17.61
N GLY A 314 -5.46 7.00 18.80
CA GLY A 314 -5.83 8.27 19.40
C GLY A 314 -6.96 8.10 20.42
N LYS A 315 -7.40 9.17 21.08
CA LYS A 315 -8.56 9.10 21.99
C LYS A 315 -9.88 9.12 21.23
N VAL A 316 -10.08 8.22 20.27
CA VAL A 316 -11.32 8.12 19.49
C VAL A 316 -12.36 7.40 20.35
N GLN A 317 -13.48 8.06 20.66
CA GLN A 317 -14.55 7.50 21.49
C GLN A 317 -15.92 7.91 20.94
N GLY A 318 -16.76 6.92 20.60
CA GLY A 318 -18.08 7.16 20.01
C GLY A 318 -18.05 7.83 18.63
N ASP A 319 -19.23 8.10 18.09
CA ASP A 319 -19.39 8.75 16.79
C ASP A 319 -18.93 10.22 16.80
N GLY A 320 -18.50 10.70 15.64
CA GLY A 320 -18.06 12.09 15.45
C GLY A 320 -16.60 12.23 14.99
N VAL A 321 -16.09 13.47 15.04
CA VAL A 321 -14.74 13.83 14.57
C VAL A 321 -13.76 13.88 15.74
N HIS A 322 -12.66 13.13 15.63
CA HIS A 322 -11.65 12.94 16.66
C HIS A 322 -10.27 13.24 16.09
N CYS A 323 -9.71 14.41 16.41
CA CYS A 323 -8.43 14.86 15.89
C CYS A 323 -7.30 14.73 16.91
N ALA A 324 -6.13 14.31 16.44
CA ALA A 324 -4.91 14.37 17.24
C ALA A 324 -4.54 15.84 17.54
N ALA A 325 -3.88 16.08 18.68
CA ALA A 325 -3.59 17.44 19.18
C ALA A 325 -2.77 18.32 18.22
N LYS A 326 -2.02 17.72 17.29
CA LYS A 326 -1.20 18.42 16.29
C LYS A 326 -1.84 18.48 14.89
N GLY A 327 -3.12 18.15 14.74
CA GLY A 327 -3.82 18.30 13.46
C GLY A 327 -3.17 17.57 12.27
N GLN A 328 -2.46 16.47 12.52
CA GLN A 328 -1.83 15.66 11.46
C GLN A 328 -2.63 14.38 11.12
N SER A 329 -3.58 14.04 11.98
CA SER A 329 -4.45 12.88 11.84
C SER A 329 -5.80 13.18 12.49
N CYS A 330 -6.90 12.86 11.81
CA CYS A 330 -8.25 12.88 12.36
C CYS A 330 -8.99 11.61 11.98
N PHE A 331 -9.86 11.16 12.88
CA PHE A 331 -10.77 10.05 12.65
C PHE A 331 -12.20 10.57 12.65
N ILE A 332 -13.00 10.18 11.67
CA ILE A 332 -14.45 10.40 11.66
C ILE A 332 -15.12 9.05 11.85
N ARG A 333 -15.84 8.88 12.95
CA ARG A 333 -16.53 7.63 13.26
C ARG A 333 -18.03 7.75 13.03
N GLN A 334 -18.60 6.75 12.36
CA GLN A 334 -20.02 6.60 12.10
C GLN A 334 -20.39 5.12 12.21
N GLY A 335 -20.87 4.71 13.38
CA GLY A 335 -21.16 3.30 13.69
C GLY A 335 -19.90 2.44 13.58
N ASP A 336 -19.96 1.41 12.73
CA ASP A 336 -18.85 0.47 12.49
C ASP A 336 -17.80 0.99 11.50
N TYR A 337 -18.01 2.19 10.95
CA TYR A 337 -17.13 2.76 9.94
C TYR A 337 -16.26 3.88 10.52
N THR A 338 -15.01 3.92 10.08
CA THR A 338 -14.05 4.94 10.48
C THR A 338 -13.38 5.51 9.24
N VAL A 339 -13.46 6.83 9.06
CA VAL A 339 -12.65 7.55 8.08
C VAL A 339 -11.42 8.09 8.76
N ASN A 340 -10.25 7.62 8.34
CA ASN A 340 -8.97 8.14 8.76
C ASN A 340 -8.48 9.18 7.75
N VAL A 341 -8.17 10.37 8.23
CA VAL A 341 -7.60 11.47 7.45
C VAL A 341 -6.21 11.73 8.01
N ASP A 342 -5.17 11.43 7.24
CA ASP A 342 -3.78 11.65 7.63
C ASP A 342 -3.11 12.64 6.67
N VAL A 343 -2.28 13.54 7.20
CA VAL A 343 -1.37 14.37 6.40
C VAL A 343 0.08 13.98 6.69
N TYR A 344 0.84 13.75 5.63
CA TYR A 344 2.25 13.38 5.70
C TYR A 344 3.14 14.56 5.33
N GLY A 345 3.86 15.05 6.34
CA GLY A 345 4.74 16.23 6.24
C GLY A 345 4.05 17.53 6.67
N ASP A 346 4.84 18.59 6.87
CA ASP A 346 4.36 19.89 7.37
C ASP A 346 3.87 20.78 6.21
N VAL A 347 2.91 20.28 5.44
CA VAL A 347 2.47 20.90 4.17
C VAL A 347 1.10 21.59 4.23
N LEU A 348 0.29 21.27 5.24
CA LEU A 348 -0.97 21.94 5.56
C LEU A 348 -0.84 22.56 6.94
N SER A 349 -1.39 23.76 7.11
CA SER A 349 -1.63 24.29 8.45
C SER A 349 -2.77 23.53 9.13
N ASP A 350 -2.80 23.52 10.46
CA ASP A 350 -3.89 22.92 11.24
C ASP A 350 -5.27 23.42 10.79
N ALA A 351 -5.37 24.71 10.45
CA ALA A 351 -6.61 25.31 9.96
C ALA A 351 -7.03 24.74 8.59
N GLN A 352 -6.09 24.58 7.65
CA GLN A 352 -6.37 23.99 6.35
C GLN A 352 -6.71 22.50 6.46
N PHE A 353 -6.00 21.76 7.31
CA PHE A 353 -6.29 20.35 7.56
C PHE A 353 -7.68 20.17 8.16
N ARG A 354 -8.04 20.97 9.17
CA ARG A 354 -9.41 20.96 9.73
C ARG A 354 -10.46 21.30 8.70
N GLN A 355 -10.21 22.29 7.83
CA GLN A 355 -11.13 22.63 6.76
C GLN A 355 -11.39 21.45 5.81
N VAL A 356 -10.37 20.63 5.52
CA VAL A 356 -10.56 19.38 4.75
C VAL A 356 -11.40 18.38 5.52
N VAL A 357 -11.07 18.13 6.79
CA VAL A 357 -11.79 17.17 7.65
C VAL A 357 -13.26 17.56 7.80
N ASP A 358 -13.54 18.82 8.13
CA ASP A 358 -14.90 19.37 8.25
C ASP A 358 -15.64 19.38 6.91
N GLY A 359 -14.89 19.39 5.80
CA GLY A 359 -15.41 19.36 4.45
C GLY A 359 -15.77 17.96 3.93
N ILE A 360 -15.45 16.89 4.67
CA ILE A 360 -15.80 15.51 4.33
C ILE A 360 -17.28 15.29 4.62
N GLN A 361 -18.05 15.04 3.57
CA GLN A 361 -19.47 14.67 3.66
C GLN A 361 -19.64 13.20 3.31
N LEU A 362 -19.85 12.37 4.34
CA LEU A 362 -20.02 10.93 4.17
C LEU A 362 -21.35 10.61 3.46
N THR A 363 -21.29 9.71 2.49
CA THR A 363 -22.47 8.96 2.04
C THR A 363 -22.64 7.73 2.94
N ASP A 364 -23.53 6.78 2.61
CA ASP A 364 -23.60 5.53 3.36
C ASP A 364 -22.41 4.62 2.99
N PRO A 365 -21.43 4.39 3.90
CA PRO A 365 -20.30 3.52 3.61
C PRO A 365 -20.70 2.04 3.47
N ALA A 366 -21.88 1.64 3.95
CA ALA A 366 -22.40 0.29 3.80
C ALA A 366 -23.06 0.05 2.43
N ASP A 367 -23.49 1.10 1.71
CA ASP A 367 -24.14 0.99 0.41
C ASP A 367 -23.29 1.61 -0.71
N GLN A 368 -22.52 0.78 -1.41
CA GLN A 368 -21.69 1.18 -2.56
C GLN A 368 -22.46 1.86 -3.70
N LYS A 369 -23.79 1.74 -3.75
CA LYS A 369 -24.61 2.45 -4.74
C LYS A 369 -24.68 3.95 -4.44
N THR A 370 -24.61 4.32 -3.15
CA THR A 370 -24.59 5.73 -2.72
C THR A 370 -23.24 6.39 -2.93
N TRP A 371 -22.18 5.59 -3.12
CA TRP A 371 -20.83 6.12 -3.31
C TRP A 371 -20.71 6.87 -4.62
N VAL A 372 -19.86 7.90 -4.58
CA VAL A 372 -19.74 8.89 -5.64
C VAL A 372 -18.40 8.79 -6.35
N PRO A 373 -18.34 9.08 -7.66
CA PRO A 373 -17.08 9.07 -8.40
C PRO A 373 -16.06 10.04 -7.80
N VAL A 374 -14.80 9.60 -7.69
CA VAL A 374 -13.68 10.46 -7.31
C VAL A 374 -13.41 11.46 -8.44
N THR A 375 -13.62 12.75 -8.18
CA THR A 375 -13.59 13.80 -9.21
C THR A 375 -12.95 15.12 -8.76
N PHE A 376 -12.22 15.12 -7.65
CA PHE A 376 -11.78 16.34 -6.97
C PHE A 376 -10.27 16.56 -7.01
#